data_AF-A0A0C9VWE2-F1
#
_entry.id   AF-A0A0C9VWE2-F1
#
_cell.length_a   1.000
_cell.length_b   1.000
_cell.length_c   1.000
_cell.angle_alpha   90.00
_cell.angle_beta   90.00
_cell.angle_gamma   90.00
#
_symmetry.space_group_name_H-M   'P 1'
#
loop_
_entity.id
_entity.type
_entity.pdbx_description
1 polymer ?
#
loop_
_entity_poly.entity_id
_entity_poly.type
_entity_poly.pdbx_seq_one_letter_code
_entity_poly.pdbx_strand_id
1 'polypeptide(L)'
;QADIKATDHVLEVEPGTGNLTAHILEKAKQAVAVEMDPRMVAELVKRVQRTLEQRKQNIIIGDFVKADLPYFDVCISNTPYHCQISSPLVFRLLSQRPLCRVAILMFQRLVAQSGAPLWSHLSANVQLYAKVNTVMHVPRNEFRLPPNVDS
;
A
#
# COMPACT_ATOMS: atom_id res chain seq x y z
N GLN A 1 -3.73 -8.59 -10.45
CA GLN A 1 -3.29 -9.50 -9.37
C GLN A 1 -1.86 -9.15 -8.99
N ALA A 2 -1.51 -9.21 -7.70
CA ALA A 2 -0.21 -8.79 -7.18
C ALA A 2 0.96 -9.72 -7.53
N ASP A 3 0.68 -10.93 -8.03
CA ASP A 3 1.66 -11.97 -8.39
C ASP A 3 2.84 -12.05 -7.41
N ILE A 4 2.47 -12.23 -6.13
CA ILE A 4 3.41 -12.33 -5.00
C ILE A 4 4.10 -13.69 -5.09
N LYS A 5 5.43 -13.68 -5.13
CA LYS A 5 6.23 -14.90 -5.11
C LYS A 5 6.62 -15.27 -3.68
N ALA A 6 6.86 -16.56 -3.45
CA ALA A 6 7.33 -17.07 -2.15
C ALA A 6 8.71 -16.55 -1.72
N THR A 7 9.45 -15.90 -2.61
CA THR A 7 10.74 -15.26 -2.33
C THR A 7 10.63 -13.76 -2.04
N ASP A 8 9.47 -13.17 -2.29
CA ASP A 8 9.29 -11.71 -2.25
C ASP A 8 9.16 -11.21 -0.81
N HIS A 9 9.76 -10.04 -0.56
CA HIS A 9 9.51 -9.24 0.63
C HIS A 9 8.41 -8.24 0.29
N VAL A 10 7.32 -8.29 1.04
CA VAL A 10 6.15 -7.43 0.80
C VAL A 10 6.12 -6.33 1.85
N LEU A 11 5.97 -5.10 1.41
CA LEU A 11 5.68 -3.96 2.27
C LEU A 11 4.21 -3.63 2.19
N GLU A 12 3.53 -3.59 3.32
CA GLU A 12 2.14 -3.18 3.46
C GLU A 12 2.07 -1.85 4.21
N VAL A 13 1.44 -0.85 3.60
CA VAL A 13 1.26 0.48 4.19
C VAL A 13 -0.20 0.66 4.60
N GLU A 14 -0.41 1.04 5.86
CA GLU A 14 -1.73 1.11 6.51
C GLU A 14 -2.51 -0.20 6.40
N PRO A 15 -2.02 -1.29 7.02
CA PRO A 15 -2.67 -2.62 7.02
C PRO A 15 -4.06 -2.59 7.68
N GLY A 16 -4.35 -1.58 8.50
CA GLY A 16 -5.60 -1.44 9.24
C GLY A 16 -5.88 -2.68 10.10
N THR A 17 -7.00 -3.37 9.82
CA THR A 17 -7.42 -4.57 10.57
C THR A 17 -6.62 -5.85 10.24
N GLY A 18 -5.70 -5.79 9.27
CA GLY A 18 -4.80 -6.90 8.95
C GLY A 18 -5.41 -8.03 8.13
N ASN A 19 -6.58 -7.81 7.51
CA ASN A 19 -7.20 -8.82 6.65
C ASN A 19 -6.32 -9.15 5.43
N LEU A 20 -5.72 -8.14 4.83
CA LEU A 20 -4.82 -8.31 3.69
C LEU A 20 -3.46 -8.85 4.13
N THR A 21 -2.93 -8.37 5.26
CA THR A 21 -1.69 -8.88 5.88
C THR A 21 -1.69 -10.39 6.07
N ALA A 22 -2.79 -10.98 6.54
CA ALA A 22 -2.91 -12.44 6.70
C ALA A 22 -2.71 -13.19 5.37
N HIS A 23 -3.35 -12.72 4.30
CA HIS A 23 -3.23 -13.33 2.97
C HIS A 23 -1.84 -13.12 2.35
N ILE A 24 -1.16 -12.02 2.67
CA ILE A 24 0.21 -11.76 2.23
C ILE A 24 1.17 -12.72 2.93
N LEU A 25 1.03 -12.89 4.24
CA LEU A 25 1.91 -13.74 5.05
C LEU A 25 1.88 -15.22 4.64
N GLU A 26 0.74 -15.70 4.14
CA GLU A 26 0.62 -17.06 3.59
C GLU A 26 1.44 -17.30 2.32
N LYS A 27 1.71 -16.23 1.54
CA LYS A 27 2.32 -16.33 0.20
C LYS A 27 3.72 -15.76 0.12
N ALA A 28 4.03 -14.75 0.92
CA ALA A 28 5.29 -14.03 0.87
C ALA A 28 6.35 -14.69 1.77
N LYS A 29 7.63 -14.37 1.49
CA LYS A 29 8.73 -14.77 2.37
C LYS A 29 8.70 -14.01 3.69
N GLN A 30 8.46 -12.71 3.59
CA GLN A 30 8.39 -11.77 4.71
C GLN A 30 7.40 -10.66 4.36
N ALA A 31 6.66 -10.19 5.37
CA ALA A 31 5.81 -9.03 5.25
C ALA A 31 6.21 -7.98 6.28
N VAL A 32 6.40 -6.74 5.83
CA VAL A 32 6.64 -5.58 6.68
C VAL A 32 5.39 -4.73 6.63
N ALA A 33 4.82 -4.39 7.77
CA ALA A 33 3.65 -3.54 7.87
C ALA A 33 4.03 -2.19 8.49
N VAL A 34 3.66 -1.08 7.85
CA VAL A 34 3.88 0.27 8.36
C VAL A 34 2.54 0.88 8.73
N GLU A 35 2.41 1.27 9.99
CA GLU A 35 1.16 1.82 10.52
C GLU A 35 1.46 3.00 11.44
N MET A 36 0.69 4.07 11.29
CA MET A 36 0.84 5.28 12.07
C MET A 36 0.06 5.19 13.39
N ASP A 37 -1.10 4.51 13.40
CA ASP A 37 -1.91 4.36 14.61
C ASP A 37 -1.45 3.16 15.46
N PRO A 38 -0.86 3.40 16.66
CA PRO A 38 -0.42 2.31 17.54
C PRO A 38 -1.59 1.43 18.04
N ARG A 39 -2.83 1.92 18.04
CA ARG A 39 -4.01 1.11 18.40
C ARG A 39 -4.29 0.05 17.35
N MET A 40 -4.22 0.43 16.08
CA MET A 40 -4.37 -0.49 14.94
C MET A 40 -3.23 -1.50 14.92
N VAL A 41 -2.01 -1.08 15.23
CA VAL A 41 -0.86 -1.99 15.42
C VAL A 41 -1.16 -3.05 16.47
N ALA A 42 -1.72 -2.67 17.62
CA ALA A 42 -2.05 -3.64 18.67
C ALA A 42 -3.10 -4.67 18.23
N GLU A 43 -4.09 -4.26 17.43
CA GLU A 43 -5.07 -5.17 16.84
C GLU A 43 -4.44 -6.11 15.79
N LEU A 44 -3.60 -5.57 14.92
CA LEU A 44 -2.85 -6.32 13.92
C LEU A 44 -1.96 -7.38 14.57
N VAL A 45 -1.18 -7.00 15.59
CA VAL A 45 -0.32 -7.92 16.35
C VAL A 45 -1.15 -9.04 16.96
N LYS A 46 -2.27 -8.72 17.63
CA LYS A 46 -3.17 -9.74 18.22
C LYS A 46 -3.72 -10.70 17.17
N ARG A 47 -3.99 -10.22 15.96
CA ARG A 47 -4.52 -11.05 14.87
C ARG A 47 -3.45 -11.95 14.28
N VAL A 48 -2.25 -11.42 14.03
CA VAL A 48 -1.16 -12.22 13.45
C VAL A 48 -0.52 -13.16 14.46
N GLN A 49 -0.53 -12.85 15.75
CA GLN A 49 -0.13 -13.79 16.81
C GLN A 49 -0.93 -15.10 16.80
N ARG A 50 -2.15 -15.10 16.23
CA ARG A 50 -2.96 -16.32 16.06
C ARG A 50 -2.53 -17.17 14.86
N THR A 51 -1.58 -16.69 14.06
CA THR A 51 -1.13 -17.34 12.83
C THR A 51 0.30 -17.86 13.03
N LEU A 52 0.61 -19.04 12.50
CA LEU A 52 1.96 -19.63 12.57
C LEU A 52 3.04 -18.77 11.87
N GLU A 53 2.60 -17.88 11.00
CA GLU A 53 3.44 -17.01 10.17
C GLU A 53 3.89 -15.71 10.86
N GLN A 54 3.63 -15.54 12.16
CA GLN A 54 4.03 -14.34 12.91
C GLN A 54 5.52 -14.01 12.76
N ARG A 55 6.39 -15.02 12.65
CA ARG A 55 7.84 -14.83 12.49
C ARG A 55 8.23 -14.14 11.19
N LYS A 56 7.36 -14.18 10.18
CA LYS A 56 7.55 -13.51 8.89
C LYS A 56 7.04 -12.06 8.91
N GLN A 57 6.34 -11.64 9.96
CA GLN A 57 5.77 -10.30 10.06
C GLN A 57 6.69 -9.36 10.86
N ASN A 58 7.05 -8.25 10.24
CA ASN A 58 7.66 -7.11 10.93
C ASN A 58 6.68 -5.94 10.92
N ILE A 59 6.61 -5.18 12.01
CA ILE A 59 5.74 -4.00 12.10
C ILE A 59 6.58 -2.79 12.47
N ILE A 60 6.42 -1.71 11.69
CA ILE A 60 7.06 -0.42 11.90
C ILE A 60 5.96 0.57 12.27
N ILE A 61 6.08 1.13 13.47
CA ILE A 61 5.14 2.14 13.96
C ILE A 61 5.67 3.51 13.54
N GLY A 62 4.96 4.20 12.66
CA GLY A 62 5.34 5.54 12.22
C GLY A 62 4.79 5.91 10.85
N ASP A 63 5.17 7.12 10.43
CA ASP A 63 4.81 7.68 9.14
C ASP A 63 5.61 7.00 8.02
N PHE A 64 4.91 6.41 7.04
CA PHE A 64 5.51 5.82 5.86
C PHE A 64 6.37 6.79 5.07
N VAL A 65 6.21 8.11 5.19
CA VAL A 65 7.05 9.10 4.48
C VAL A 65 8.40 9.34 5.18
N LYS A 66 8.50 9.04 6.48
CA LYS A 66 9.68 9.32 7.31
C LYS A 66 10.38 8.09 7.84
N ALA A 67 9.69 6.95 7.96
CA ALA A 67 10.24 5.72 8.54
C ALA A 67 11.37 5.13 7.69
N ASP A 68 12.39 4.53 8.29
CA ASP A 68 13.39 3.77 7.52
C ASP A 68 12.81 2.43 7.09
N LEU A 69 12.65 2.27 5.77
CA LEU A 69 12.03 1.10 5.18
C LEU A 69 13.12 0.10 4.77
N PRO A 70 12.98 -1.19 5.11
CA PRO A 70 13.86 -2.22 4.58
C PRO A 70 13.63 -2.40 3.08
N TYR A 71 14.48 -3.21 2.46
CA TYR A 71 14.25 -3.64 1.07
C TYR A 71 12.93 -4.41 0.94
N PHE A 72 12.16 -4.09 -0.10
CA PHE A 72 10.94 -4.81 -0.47
C PHE A 72 10.83 -4.96 -1.99
N ASP A 73 10.30 -6.09 -2.41
CA ASP A 73 10.06 -6.41 -3.82
C ASP A 73 8.69 -5.89 -4.27
N VAL A 74 7.68 -5.99 -3.38
CA VAL A 74 6.29 -5.60 -3.67
C VAL A 74 5.80 -4.65 -2.58
N CYS A 75 5.24 -3.51 -2.98
CA CYS A 75 4.55 -2.61 -2.07
C CYS A 75 3.04 -2.72 -2.28
N ILE A 76 2.28 -2.81 -1.20
CA ILE A 76 0.82 -2.82 -1.21
C ILE A 76 0.36 -1.73 -0.24
N SER A 77 -0.53 -0.85 -0.71
CA SER A 77 -1.07 0.21 0.14
C SER A 77 -2.56 0.32 -0.05
N ASN A 78 -3.28 0.35 1.06
CA ASN A 78 -4.73 0.46 1.11
C ASN A 78 -5.18 1.83 1.65
N THR A 79 -4.40 2.89 1.45
CA THR A 79 -4.67 4.24 1.98
C THR A 79 -5.81 4.93 1.19
N PRO A 80 -7.10 4.88 1.60
CA PRO A 80 -8.18 5.30 0.72
C PRO A 80 -8.39 6.82 0.75
N TYR A 81 -7.86 7.52 1.76
CA TYR A 81 -8.41 8.83 2.17
C TYR A 81 -7.39 9.95 2.35
N HIS A 82 -6.10 9.65 2.27
CA HIS A 82 -5.06 10.67 2.42
C HIS A 82 -4.55 11.15 1.06
N CYS A 83 -5.40 11.85 0.31
CA CYS A 83 -5.01 12.52 -0.94
C CYS A 83 -3.78 13.43 -0.75
N GLN A 84 -3.58 14.00 0.45
CA GLN A 84 -2.38 14.77 0.80
C GLN A 84 -1.11 13.91 0.98
N ILE A 85 -1.23 12.65 1.38
CA ILE A 85 -0.11 11.71 1.59
C ILE A 85 0.19 10.92 0.32
N SER A 86 -0.78 10.80 -0.61
CA SER A 86 -0.61 10.06 -1.87
C SER A 86 0.60 10.50 -2.70
N SER A 87 0.78 11.82 -2.86
CA SER A 87 1.90 12.40 -3.60
C SER A 87 3.27 12.06 -2.96
N PRO A 88 3.54 12.42 -1.69
CA PRO A 88 4.81 12.07 -1.06
C PRO A 88 5.02 10.57 -0.91
N LEU A 89 3.96 9.76 -0.77
CA LEU A 89 4.06 8.30 -0.76
C LEU A 89 4.58 7.75 -2.10
N VAL A 90 3.99 8.18 -3.22
CA VAL A 90 4.44 7.74 -4.55
C VAL A 90 5.85 8.26 -4.85
N PHE A 91 6.14 9.52 -4.53
CA PHE A 91 7.50 10.06 -4.70
C PHE A 91 8.53 9.31 -3.85
N ARG A 92 8.18 8.91 -2.62
CA ARG A 92 9.06 8.11 -1.78
C ARG A 92 9.31 6.74 -2.39
N LEU A 93 8.27 6.05 -2.89
CA LEU A 93 8.42 4.77 -3.58
C LEU A 93 9.31 4.87 -4.83
N LEU A 94 9.16 5.93 -5.62
CA LEU A 94 9.97 6.17 -6.81
C LEU A 94 11.43 6.55 -6.47
N SER A 95 11.64 7.22 -5.34
CA SER A 95 12.96 7.64 -4.86
C SER A 95 13.69 6.54 -4.10
N GLN A 96 12.98 5.54 -3.57
CA GLN A 96 13.56 4.47 -2.81
C GLN A 96 14.52 3.62 -3.66
N ARG A 97 15.62 3.20 -3.04
CA ARG A 97 16.59 2.26 -3.61
C ARG A 97 16.84 1.13 -2.62
N PRO A 98 16.91 -0.13 -3.07
CA PRO A 98 16.64 -0.60 -4.45
C PRO A 98 15.19 -0.37 -4.87
N LEU A 99 14.95 -0.30 -6.19
CA LEU A 99 13.61 -0.10 -6.75
C LEU A 99 12.72 -1.32 -6.48
N CYS A 100 11.47 -1.08 -6.09
CA CYS A 100 10.49 -2.16 -5.98
C CYS A 100 10.06 -2.65 -7.37
N ARG A 101 9.76 -3.94 -7.49
CA ARG A 101 9.31 -4.58 -8.73
C ARG A 101 7.89 -4.13 -9.09
N VAL A 102 6.99 -4.11 -8.11
CA VAL A 102 5.57 -3.75 -8.28
C VAL A 102 5.09 -2.99 -7.06
N ALA A 103 4.36 -1.91 -7.27
CA ALA A 103 3.58 -1.24 -6.24
C ALA A 103 2.09 -1.28 -6.61
N ILE A 104 1.26 -1.81 -5.72
CA ILE A 104 -0.20 -1.81 -5.86
C ILE A 104 -0.73 -0.86 -4.81
N LEU A 105 -1.26 0.25 -5.30
CA LEU A 105 -1.70 1.35 -4.45
C LEU A 105 -3.16 1.61 -4.80
N MET A 106 -4.01 1.61 -3.77
CA MET A 106 -5.40 2.01 -3.93
C MET A 106 -5.48 3.54 -3.87
N PHE A 107 -6.01 4.15 -4.92
CA PHE A 107 -6.13 5.60 -5.02
C PHE A 107 -7.43 5.99 -5.70
N GLN A 108 -8.03 7.10 -5.25
CA GLN A 108 -9.22 7.65 -5.88
C GLN A 108 -8.96 8.37 -7.22
N ARG A 109 -7.77 8.98 -7.43
CA ARG A 109 -7.59 9.99 -8.50
C ARG A 109 -6.25 9.98 -9.24
N LEU A 110 -5.53 8.86 -9.27
CA LEU A 110 -4.15 8.86 -9.76
C LEU A 110 -3.99 8.55 -11.26
N VAL A 111 -4.93 7.82 -11.87
CA VAL A 111 -4.75 7.21 -13.21
C VAL A 111 -5.53 7.92 -14.32
N ALA A 112 -5.69 9.24 -14.22
CA ALA A 112 -6.30 9.99 -15.31
C ALA A 112 -5.36 10.05 -16.53
N GLN A 113 -5.90 9.76 -17.72
CA GLN A 113 -5.18 9.93 -18.98
C GLN A 113 -5.04 11.42 -19.34
N SER A 114 -3.99 11.75 -20.11
CA SER A 114 -3.79 13.12 -20.59
C SER A 114 -5.03 13.61 -21.35
N GLY A 115 -5.56 14.77 -20.96
CA GLY A 115 -6.79 15.34 -21.52
C GLY A 115 -8.09 14.97 -20.82
N ALA A 116 -8.07 14.05 -19.84
CA ALA A 116 -9.24 13.78 -19.00
C ALA A 116 -9.42 14.88 -17.93
N PRO A 117 -10.66 15.19 -17.50
CA PRO A 117 -10.92 16.22 -16.48
C PRO A 117 -10.30 15.90 -15.11
N LEU A 118 -9.90 14.64 -14.89
CA LEU A 118 -9.24 14.18 -13.67
C LEU A 118 -7.70 14.21 -13.77
N TRP A 119 -7.14 14.68 -14.89
CA TRP A 119 -5.70 14.74 -15.09
C TRP A 119 -5.06 15.81 -14.20
N SER A 120 -4.07 15.39 -13.42
CA SER A 120 -3.37 16.25 -12.46
C SER A 120 -1.86 16.16 -12.64
N HIS A 121 -1.12 17.14 -12.08
CA HIS A 121 0.35 17.13 -12.05
C HIS A 121 0.93 15.84 -11.47
N LEU A 122 0.23 15.22 -10.52
CA LEU A 122 0.62 13.93 -9.93
C LEU A 122 0.55 12.82 -10.99
N SER A 123 -0.55 12.73 -11.74
CA SER A 123 -0.71 11.72 -12.81
C SER A 123 0.38 11.85 -13.87
N ALA A 124 0.73 13.08 -14.27
CA ALA A 124 1.80 13.33 -15.23
C ALA A 124 3.18 12.89 -14.71
N ASN A 125 3.52 13.26 -13.46
CA ASN A 125 4.80 12.89 -12.86
C ASN A 125 4.94 11.38 -12.69
N VAL A 126 3.91 10.69 -12.22
CA VAL A 126 3.99 9.24 -12.01
C VAL A 126 4.12 8.50 -13.34
N GLN A 127 3.38 8.93 -14.38
CA GLN A 127 3.50 8.35 -15.73
C GLN A 127 4.88 8.58 -16.36
N LEU A 128 5.61 9.63 -15.95
CA LEU A 128 6.98 9.89 -16.39
C LEU A 128 7.98 8.89 -15.79
N TYR A 129 7.83 8.52 -14.52
CA TYR A 129 8.78 7.66 -13.81
C TYR A 129 8.39 6.17 -13.81
N ALA A 130 7.11 5.83 -13.99
CA ALA A 130 6.62 4.46 -13.89
C ALA A 130 5.45 4.19 -14.84
N LYS A 131 5.31 2.92 -15.22
CA LYS A 131 4.14 2.44 -15.95
C LYS A 131 2.97 2.22 -14.99
N VAL A 132 1.90 2.98 -15.16
CA VAL A 132 0.70 2.91 -14.32
C VAL A 132 -0.42 2.17 -15.06
N ASN A 133 -0.99 1.15 -14.42
CA ASN A 133 -2.11 0.39 -14.94
C ASN A 133 -3.23 0.35 -13.90
N THR A 134 -4.46 0.69 -14.31
CA THR A 134 -5.65 0.52 -13.46
C THR A 134 -6.00 -0.96 -13.37
N VAL A 135 -6.03 -1.51 -12.15
CA VAL A 135 -6.30 -2.94 -11.92
C VAL A 135 -7.79 -3.22 -11.74
N MET A 136 -8.48 -2.39 -10.94
CA MET A 136 -9.89 -2.58 -10.58
C MET A 136 -10.47 -1.24 -10.10
N HIS A 137 -11.76 -1.03 -10.34
CA HIS A 137 -12.54 0.07 -9.76
C HIS A 137 -13.27 -0.45 -8.52
N VAL A 138 -13.16 0.22 -7.38
CA VAL A 138 -13.73 -0.22 -6.10
C VAL A 138 -14.88 0.71 -5.71
N PRO A 139 -16.15 0.28 -5.86
CA PRO A 139 -17.29 1.13 -5.57
C PRO A 139 -17.34 1.51 -4.08
N ARG A 140 -17.81 2.73 -3.78
CA ARG A 140 -17.91 3.28 -2.41
C ARG A 140 -18.63 2.38 -1.39
N ASN A 141 -19.49 1.47 -1.84
CA ASN A 141 -20.30 0.59 -0.98
C ASN A 141 -19.50 -0.52 -0.30
N GLU A 142 -18.27 -0.78 -0.74
CA GLU A 142 -17.40 -1.81 -0.12
C GLU A 142 -16.59 -1.26 1.07
N PHE A 143 -16.64 0.06 1.31
CA PHE A 143 -15.95 0.68 2.43
C PHE A 143 -16.83 0.72 3.69
N ARG A 144 -16.27 0.29 4.83
CA ARG A 144 -16.94 0.31 6.15
C ARG A 144 -17.33 1.71 6.64
N LEU A 145 -16.68 2.76 6.14
CA LEU A 145 -17.09 4.15 6.27
C LEU A 145 -17.21 4.71 4.85
N PRO A 146 -18.43 4.97 4.36
CA PRO A 146 -18.64 5.35 2.98
C PRO A 146 -18.06 6.75 2.73
N PRO A 147 -17.14 6.91 1.77
CA PRO A 147 -16.65 8.22 1.38
C PRO A 147 -17.67 8.98 0.53
N ASN A 148 -17.49 10.31 0.46
CA ASN A 148 -18.28 11.19 -0.39
C ASN A 148 -17.99 11.04 -1.90
N VAL A 149 -17.06 10.17 -2.30
CA VAL A 149 -16.60 9.98 -3.69
C VAL A 149 -16.11 8.53 -3.92
N ASP A 150 -16.28 8.03 -5.14
CA ASP A 150 -15.88 6.67 -5.58
C ASP A 150 -14.35 6.51 -5.74
N SER A 151 -13.84 5.27 -5.68
CA SER A 151 -12.40 4.89 -5.67
C SER A 151 -12.00 3.91 -6.77
#